data_AF-A0A536ZHN8-F1
#
_entry.id   AF-A0A536ZHN8-F1
#
_cell.length_a   1.000
_cell.length_b   1.000
_cell.length_c   1.000
_cell.angle_alpha   90.00
_cell.angle_beta   90.00
_cell.angle_gamma   90.00
#
_symmetry.space_group_name_H-M   'P 1'
#
loop_
_entity.id
_entity.type
_entity.pdbx_description
1 polymer ?
#
loop_
_entity_poly.entity_id
_entity_poly.type
_entity_poly.pdbx_seq_one_letter_code
_entity_poly.pdbx_strand_id
1 'polypeptide(L)' 'MFTHAEHTLIAMRFLNPRQPKRLLPRLRRLFARARLEREEVNILRGILARIDQLLDRRS' A
#
# COMPACT_ATOMS: atom_id res chain seq x y z
N MET A 1 5.63 5.66 2.11
CA MET A 1 4.21 5.18 2.15
C MET A 1 3.87 4.48 0.85
N PHE A 2 3.98 5.13 -0.32
CA PHE A 2 3.65 4.50 -1.62
C PHE A 2 4.50 3.27 -1.97
N THR A 3 5.83 3.31 -1.75
CA THR A 3 6.72 2.15 -1.96
C THR A 3 6.36 0.98 -1.06
N HIS A 4 6.05 1.27 0.21
CA HIS A 4 5.62 0.26 1.18
C HIS A 4 4.31 -0.39 0.72
N ALA A 5 3.31 0.42 0.35
CA ALA A 5 2.05 -0.07 -0.16
C ALA A 5 2.21 -0.91 -1.44
N GLU A 6 3.09 -0.50 -2.35
CA GLU A 6 3.40 -1.27 -3.56
C GLU A 6 3.96 -2.66 -3.23
N HIS A 7 4.96 -2.73 -2.35
CA HIS A 7 5.53 -4.02 -1.92
C HIS A 7 4.48 -4.91 -1.26
N THR A 8 3.72 -4.38 -0.30
CA THR A 8 2.64 -5.11 0.38
C THR A 8 1.61 -5.64 -0.63
N LEU A 9 1.14 -4.80 -1.57
CA LEU A 9 0.13 -5.19 -2.55
C LEU A 9 0.64 -6.24 -3.54
N ILE A 10 1.93 -6.23 -3.89
CA ILE A 10 2.58 -7.27 -4.69
C ILE A 10 2.67 -8.57 -3.88
N ALA A 11 3.13 -8.50 -2.63
CA ALA A 11 3.28 -9.65 -1.74
C ALA A 11 1.93 -10.36 -1.50
N MET A 12 0.85 -9.61 -1.35
CA MET A 12 -0.51 -10.14 -1.26
C MET A 12 -1.09 -10.68 -2.59
N ARG A 13 -0.33 -10.61 -3.69
CA ARG A 13 -0.79 -10.94 -5.05
C ARG A 13 -1.97 -10.09 -5.56
N PHE A 14 -2.21 -8.93 -4.95
CA PHE A 14 -3.25 -7.98 -5.39
C PHE A 14 -2.78 -7.14 -6.58
N LEU A 15 -1.51 -6.72 -6.56
CA LEU A 15 -0.84 -6.02 -7.65
C LEU A 15 0.06 -6.99 -8.42
N ASN A 16 -0.17 -7.13 -9.73
CA ASN A 16 0.73 -7.88 -10.60
C ASN A 16 1.82 -6.93 -11.13
N PRO A 17 3.11 -7.13 -10.80
CA PRO A 17 4.17 -6.26 -11.29
C PRO A 17 4.37 -6.34 -12.81
N ARG A 18 3.99 -7.46 -13.44
CA ARG A 18 4.10 -7.67 -14.90
C ARG A 18 2.96 -7.03 -15.70
N GLN A 19 1.89 -6.62 -15.02
CA GLN A 19 0.83 -5.79 -15.60
C GLN A 19 0.65 -4.59 -14.68
N PRO A 20 1.36 -3.48 -14.91
CA PRO A 20 1.25 -2.28 -14.08
C PRO A 20 -0.17 -1.71 -14.21
N LYS A 21 -1.09 -2.25 -13.41
CA LYS A 21 -2.44 -1.71 -13.26
C LYS A 21 -2.26 -0.27 -12.82
N ARG A 22 -3.07 0.66 -13.36
CA ARG A 22 -3.07 2.09 -12.99
C ARG A 22 -3.46 2.35 -11.50
N LEU A 23 -3.39 1.33 -10.65
CA LEU A 23 -3.76 1.33 -9.25
C LEU A 23 -2.88 2.27 -8.42
N LEU A 24 -1.55 2.15 -8.48
CA LEU A 24 -0.67 3.04 -7.71
C LEU A 24 -0.84 4.53 -8.09
N PRO A 25 -0.88 4.89 -9.39
CA PRO A 25 -1.24 6.26 -9.80
C PRO A 25 -2.65 6.70 -9.38
N ARG A 26 -3.62 5.78 -9.28
CA ARG A 26 -4.98 6.08 -8.79
C ARG A 26 -5.00 6.31 -7.28
N LEU A 27 -4.33 5.46 -6.50
CA LEU A 27 -4.16 5.61 -5.05
C LEU A 27 -3.42 6.90 -4.72
N ARG A 28 -2.36 7.22 -5.44
CA ARG A 28 -1.63 8.49 -5.27
C ARG A 28 -2.54 9.70 -5.50
N ARG A 29 -3.36 9.67 -6.56
CA ARG A 29 -4.35 10.73 -6.82
C ARG A 29 -5.46 10.78 -5.77
N LEU A 30 -5.92 9.63 -5.28
CA LEU A 30 -6.94 9.55 -4.24
C LEU A 30 -6.45 10.19 -2.94
N PHE A 31 -5.27 9.79 -2.45
CA PHE A 31 -4.70 10.35 -1.22
C PHE A 31 -4.31 11.82 -1.36
N ALA A 32 -3.82 12.24 -2.53
CA ALA A 32 -3.56 13.64 -2.79
C ALA A 32 -4.83 14.50 -2.77
N ARG A 33 -5.96 13.98 -3.28
CA ARG A 33 -7.26 14.64 -3.22
C ARG A 33 -7.85 14.68 -1.81
N ALA A 34 -7.66 13.61 -1.04
CA ALA A 34 -8.12 13.51 0.33
C ALA A 34 -7.35 14.45 1.29
N ARG A 35 -6.20 15.00 0.87
CA ARG A 35 -5.34 15.89 1.67
C ARG A 35 -5.03 15.29 3.05
N LEU A 36 -4.66 14.01 3.05
CA LEU A 36 -4.44 13.27 4.28
C LEU A 36 -3.42 13.96 5.19
N GLU A 37 -3.74 14.04 6.47
CA GLU A 37 -2.85 14.52 7.49
C GLU A 37 -1.77 13.48 7.83
N ARG A 38 -0.71 13.93 8.49
CA ARG A 38 0.43 13.07 8.86
C ARG A 38 -0.02 11.91 9.74
N GLU A 39 -1.00 12.11 10.61
CA GLU A 39 -1.55 11.07 11.47
C GLU A 39 -2.27 9.98 10.68
N GLU A 40 -3.11 10.35 9.72
CA GLU A 40 -3.80 9.41 8.83
C GLU A 40 -2.82 8.60 7.98
N VAL A 41 -1.76 9.25 7.47
CA VAL A 41 -0.68 8.55 6.76
C VAL A 41 0.04 7.55 7.67
N ASN A 42 0.21 7.87 8.95
CA ASN A 42 0.81 6.96 9.92
C ASN A 42 -0.10 5.77 10.23
N ILE A 43 -1.42 5.98 10.35
CA ILE A 43 -2.41 4.91 10.49
C ILE A 43 -2.34 3.96 9.29
N LEU A 44 -2.37 4.50 8.07
CA LEU A 44 -2.25 3.71 6.84
C LEU A 44 -0.94 2.92 6.79
N ARG A 45 0.18 3.53 7.22
CA ARG A 45 1.47 2.84 7.30
C ARG A 45 1.42 1.70 8.34
N GLY A 46 0.78 1.90 9.48
CA GLY A 46 0.60 0.88 10.52
C GLY A 46 -0.22 -0.33 10.01
N ILE A 47 -1.29 -0.07 9.27
CA ILE A 47 -2.11 -1.12 8.63
C ILE A 47 -1.25 -1.95 7.66
N LEU A 48 -0.50 -1.27 6.78
CA LEU A 48 0.35 -1.97 5.81
C LEU A 48 1.46 -2.78 6.50
N ALA A 49 2.11 -2.23 7.53
CA ALA A 49 3.12 -2.94 8.30
C ALA A 49 2.53 -4.20 8.99
N ARG A 50 1.30 -4.12 9.50
CA ARG A 50 0.62 -5.27 10.09
C ARG A 50 0.30 -6.35 9.05
N ILE A 51 -0.08 -5.95 7.84
CA ILE A 51 -0.30 -6.87 6.73
C ILE A 51 0.99 -7.60 6.38
N ASP A 52 2.11 -6.88 6.24
CA ASP A 52 3.41 -7.50 5.94
C ASP A 52 3.80 -8.53 7.00
N GLN A 53 3.65 -8.19 8.29
CA GLN A 53 3.87 -9.15 9.38
C GLN A 53 3.03 -10.42 9.26
N LEU A 54 1.80 -10.34 8.76
CA LEU A 54 0.93 -11.50 8.57
C LEU A 54 1.33 -12.34 7.35
N LEU A 55 1.91 -11.71 6.33
CA LEU A 55 2.45 -12.41 5.16
C LEU A 55 3.76 -13.14 5.51
N ASP A 56 4.63 -12.50 6.28
CA ASP A 56 5.88 -13.10 6.75
C ASP A 56 5.62 -14.34 7.62
N ARG A 57 4.59 -14.32 8.46
CA ARG A 57 4.20 -15.46 9.31
C ARG A 57 3.64 -16.67 8.54
N ARG A 58 3.31 -16.52 7.26
CA ARG A 58 2.75 -17.59 6.40
C ARG A 58 3.81 -18.25 5.51
N SER A 59 5.06 -17.80 5.58
CA SER A 59 6.22 -18.35 4.87
C SER A 59 7.02 -19.27 5.78
#